data_AF-A0A3S0VF50-F1
#
_entry.id   AF-A0A3S0VF50-F1
#
_cell.length_a   1.000
_cell.length_b   1.000
_cell.length_c   1.000
_cell.angle_alpha   90.00
_cell.angle_beta   90.00
_cell.angle_gamma   90.00
#
_symmetry.space_group_name_H-M   'P 1'
#
loop_
_entity.id
_entity.type
_entity.pdbx_description
1 polymer ?
#
loop_
_entity_poly.entity_id
_entity_poly.type
_entity_poly.pdbx_seq_one_letter_code
_entity_poly.pdbx_strand_id
1 'polypeptide(L)'
;MALFSHLSTVLAMVISLGSLSFLGPLIFWLIYKDKPGYQFVRTSSAEAFNFNAIIWIVNIAGIVITAVTFGLGAIIAVPVMIVVSIIALVCHIVGAVKANRGEIYRYPMKISILS
;
A
#
# COMPACT_ATOMS: atom_id res chain seq x y z
N MET A 1 -17.09 3.43 -3.12
CA MET A 1 -16.05 4.35 -2.58
C MET A 1 -14.79 3.61 -2.09
N ALA A 2 -14.89 2.58 -1.24
CA ALA A 2 -13.73 1.79 -0.82
C ALA A 2 -13.01 1.08 -1.98
N LEU A 3 -13.74 0.61 -3.01
CA LEU A 3 -13.12 0.10 -4.23
C LEU A 3 -12.13 1.11 -4.86
N PHE A 4 -12.52 2.39 -4.93
CA PHE A 4 -11.70 3.44 -5.54
C PHE A 4 -10.46 3.79 -4.72
N SER A 5 -10.46 3.57 -3.39
CA SER A 5 -9.25 3.75 -2.57
C SER A 5 -8.21 2.67 -2.85
N HIS A 6 -8.64 1.42 -3.09
CA HIS A 6 -7.72 0.35 -3.52
C HIS A 6 -7.29 0.54 -4.97
N LEU A 7 -8.19 0.95 -5.87
CA LEU A 7 -7.83 1.19 -7.28
C LEU A 7 -6.85 2.37 -7.43
N SER A 8 -7.04 3.44 -6.67
CA SER A 8 -6.12 4.59 -6.67
C SER A 8 -4.73 4.20 -6.18
N THR A 9 -4.65 3.25 -5.25
CA THR A 9 -3.39 2.64 -4.81
C THR A 9 -2.66 1.95 -5.97
N VAL A 10 -3.37 1.11 -6.73
CA VAL A 10 -2.80 0.38 -7.88
C VAL A 10 -2.37 1.35 -8.98
N LEU A 11 -3.20 2.34 -9.30
CA LEU A 11 -2.87 3.37 -10.30
C LEU A 11 -1.63 4.16 -9.89
N ALA A 12 -1.59 4.65 -8.64
CA ALA A 12 -0.43 5.36 -8.12
C ALA A 12 0.81 4.47 -8.14
N MET A 13 0.69 3.20 -7.79
CA MET A 13 1.79 2.23 -7.83
C MET A 13 2.33 2.04 -9.24
N VAL A 14 1.48 1.92 -10.27
CA VAL A 14 1.93 1.75 -11.67
C VAL A 14 2.59 3.03 -12.20
N ILE A 15 1.98 4.19 -11.98
CA ILE A 15 2.47 5.48 -12.51
C ILE A 15 3.81 5.88 -11.86
N SER A 16 3.96 5.59 -10.57
CA SER A 16 5.10 6.04 -9.77
C SER A 16 6.15 4.94 -9.51
N LEU A 17 6.02 3.79 -10.16
CA LEU A 17 6.85 2.60 -9.89
C LEU A 17 6.87 2.22 -8.40
N GLY A 18 5.72 2.32 -7.74
CA GLY A 18 5.50 1.95 -6.34
C GLY A 18 5.89 3.03 -5.33
N SER A 19 6.51 4.13 -5.74
CA SER A 19 6.89 5.18 -4.80
C SER A 19 5.66 5.88 -4.20
N LEU A 20 4.60 6.17 -4.95
CA LEU A 20 3.45 6.94 -4.46
C LEU A 20 2.22 6.10 -4.12
N SER A 21 2.34 4.77 -3.97
CA SER A 21 1.20 3.87 -3.75
C SER A 21 0.40 4.18 -2.48
N PHE A 22 1.02 4.75 -1.45
CA PHE A 22 0.36 5.11 -0.19
C PHE A 22 -0.55 6.36 -0.27
N LEU A 23 -0.39 7.22 -1.29
CA LEU A 23 -1.12 8.49 -1.38
C LEU A 23 -2.61 8.30 -1.64
N GLY A 24 -2.98 7.39 -2.55
CA GLY A 24 -4.38 7.07 -2.83
C GLY A 24 -5.19 6.76 -1.56
N PRO A 25 -4.80 5.75 -0.76
CA PRO A 25 -5.54 5.39 0.45
C PRO A 25 -5.43 6.46 1.54
N LEU A 26 -4.32 7.20 1.63
CA LEU A 26 -4.20 8.33 2.56
C LEU A 26 -5.21 9.45 2.26
N ILE A 27 -5.34 9.84 0.99
CA ILE A 27 -6.29 10.88 0.55
C ILE A 27 -7.72 10.43 0.85
N PHE A 28 -8.08 9.18 0.51
CA PHE A 28 -9.40 8.64 0.83
C PHE A 28 -9.63 8.60 2.34
N TRP A 29 -8.65 8.17 3.14
CA TRP A 29 -8.77 8.19 4.59
C TRP A 29 -9.01 9.62 5.10
N LEU A 30 -8.23 10.61 4.67
CA LEU A 30 -8.37 12.02 5.08
C LEU A 30 -9.75 12.61 4.72
N ILE A 31 -10.29 12.31 3.55
CA ILE A 31 -11.59 12.83 3.10
C ILE A 31 -12.75 12.24 3.92
N TYR A 32 -12.64 10.97 4.32
CA TYR A 32 -13.75 10.22 4.92
C TYR A 32 -13.59 9.97 6.43
N LYS A 33 -12.48 10.39 7.07
CA LYS A 33 -12.22 10.11 8.49
C LYS A 33 -13.28 10.65 9.44
N ASP A 34 -13.82 11.85 9.18
CA ASP A 34 -14.77 12.53 10.07
C ASP A 34 -16.23 12.46 9.55
N LYS A 35 -16.48 11.75 8.44
CA LYS A 35 -17.83 11.70 7.84
C LYS A 35 -18.68 10.59 8.48
N PRO A 36 -19.80 10.92 9.15
CA PRO A 36 -20.70 9.91 9.70
C PRO A 36 -21.28 9.03 8.58
N GLY A 37 -21.35 7.71 8.81
CA GLY A 37 -21.80 6.72 7.82
C GLY A 37 -20.73 6.17 6.87
N TYR A 38 -19.49 6.69 6.89
CA TYR A 38 -18.41 6.25 5.99
C TYR A 38 -17.35 5.35 6.67
N GLN A 39 -17.70 4.72 7.79
CA GLN A 39 -16.78 3.90 8.59
C GLN A 39 -16.14 2.76 7.78
N PHE A 40 -16.88 2.16 6.84
CA PHE A 40 -16.35 1.15 5.93
C PHE A 40 -15.22 1.68 5.04
N VAL A 41 -15.42 2.86 4.43
CA VAL A 41 -14.43 3.49 3.54
C VAL A 41 -13.21 3.93 4.33
N ARG A 42 -13.42 4.51 5.52
CA ARG A 42 -12.34 4.90 6.43
C ARG A 42 -11.48 3.68 6.80
N THR A 43 -12.10 2.60 7.27
CA THR A 43 -11.38 1.39 7.69
C THR A 43 -10.64 0.73 6.53
N SER A 44 -11.28 0.56 5.37
CA SER A 44 -10.62 -0.03 4.19
C SER A 44 -9.47 0.83 3.66
N SER A 45 -9.60 2.16 3.74
CA SER A 45 -8.51 3.09 3.36
C SER A 45 -7.36 3.05 4.36
N ALA A 46 -7.66 2.97 5.67
CA ALA A 46 -6.65 2.79 6.71
C ALA A 46 -5.88 1.47 6.53
N GLU A 47 -6.57 0.36 6.26
CA GLU A 47 -5.95 -0.95 6.01
C GLU A 47 -4.99 -0.92 4.81
N ALA A 48 -5.42 -0.32 3.69
CA ALA A 48 -4.58 -0.19 2.50
C ALA A 48 -3.35 0.70 2.72
N PHE A 49 -3.50 1.79 3.49
CA PHE A 49 -2.37 2.66 3.86
C PHE A 49 -1.38 1.94 4.78
N ASN A 50 -1.91 1.30 5.83
CA ASN A 50 -1.15 0.54 6.82
C ASN A 50 -0.32 -0.59 6.19
N PHE A 51 -0.84 -1.22 5.14
CA PHE A 51 -0.10 -2.19 4.33
C PHE A 51 1.02 -1.52 3.51
N ASN A 52 0.70 -0.45 2.77
CA ASN A 52 1.69 0.27 1.95
C ASN A 52 2.86 0.80 2.77
N ALA A 53 2.64 1.20 4.03
CA ALA A 53 3.70 1.66 4.91
C ALA A 53 4.81 0.61 5.11
N ILE A 54 4.46 -0.68 5.22
CA ILE A 54 5.46 -1.76 5.30
C ILE A 54 6.23 -1.88 3.99
N ILE A 55 5.54 -1.87 2.86
CA ILE A 55 6.17 -1.96 1.53
C ILE A 55 7.18 -0.81 1.34
N TRP A 56 6.81 0.38 1.80
CA TRP A 56 7.68 1.55 1.82
C TRP A 56 8.93 1.36 2.68
N ILE A 57 8.79 0.85 3.90
CA ILE A 57 9.93 0.57 4.79
C ILE A 57 10.89 -0.41 4.13
N VAL A 58 10.38 -1.48 3.51
CA VAL A 58 11.21 -2.47 2.79
C VAL A 58 11.95 -1.84 1.61
N ASN A 59 11.27 -1.01 0.82
CA ASN A 59 11.89 -0.31 -0.31
C ASN A 59 12.99 0.68 0.14
N ILE A 60 12.73 1.46 1.19
CA ILE A 60 13.72 2.40 1.76
C ILE A 60 14.92 1.62 2.30
N ALA A 61 14.70 0.51 3.02
CA ALA A 61 15.78 -0.34 3.50
C ALA A 61 16.64 -0.89 2.35
N GLY A 62 16.01 -1.33 1.25
CA GLY A 62 16.71 -1.79 0.05
C GLY A 62 17.59 -0.69 -0.58
N ILE A 63 17.08 0.54 -0.65
CA ILE A 63 17.84 1.70 -1.15
C ILE A 63 19.04 2.01 -0.22
N VAL A 64 18.83 2.02 1.09
CA VAL A 64 19.89 2.28 2.08
C VAL A 64 20.98 1.21 2.01
N ILE A 65 20.63 -0.07 1.93
CA ILE A 65 21.59 -1.17 1.78
C ILE A 65 22.41 -0.99 0.50
N THR A 66 21.74 -0.66 -0.61
CA THR A 66 22.40 -0.41 -1.89
C THR A 66 23.37 0.77 -1.79
N ALA A 67 22.98 1.87 -1.15
CA ALA A 67 23.82 3.05 -0.97
C ALA A 67 25.05 2.77 -0.09
N VAL A 68 24.87 2.10 1.05
CA VAL A 68 25.95 1.79 2.01
C VAL A 68 26.98 0.84 1.42
N THR A 69 26.55 -0.09 0.56
CA THR A 69 27.42 -1.07 -0.10
C THR A 69 27.97 -0.58 -1.45
N PHE A 70 27.85 0.72 -1.75
CA PHE A 70 28.26 1.33 -3.03
C PHE A 70 27.72 0.60 -4.27
N GLY A 71 26.48 0.10 -4.19
CA GLY A 71 25.79 -0.55 -5.30
C GLY A 71 25.81 -2.07 -5.28
N LEU A 72 26.73 -2.73 -4.54
CA LEU A 72 26.80 -4.21 -4.48
C LEU A 72 25.52 -4.83 -3.90
N GLY A 73 24.92 -4.17 -2.92
CA GLY A 73 23.65 -4.58 -2.31
C GLY A 73 22.46 -4.59 -3.27
N ALA A 74 22.55 -3.91 -4.42
CA ALA A 74 21.49 -3.90 -5.44
C ALA A 74 21.18 -5.30 -5.96
N ILE A 75 22.18 -6.19 -6.02
CA ILE A 75 22.05 -7.57 -6.52
C ILE A 75 20.99 -8.34 -5.71
N ILE A 76 20.86 -8.05 -4.42
CA ILE A 76 19.89 -8.68 -3.52
C ILE A 76 18.67 -7.78 -3.33
N ALA A 77 18.87 -6.47 -3.13
CA ALA A 77 17.81 -5.53 -2.85
C ALA A 77 16.80 -5.41 -4.00
N VAL A 78 17.26 -5.34 -5.25
CA VAL A 78 16.37 -5.17 -6.41
C VAL A 78 15.44 -6.37 -6.61
N PRO A 79 15.90 -7.64 -6.62
CA PRO A 79 15.01 -8.79 -6.67
C PRO A 79 14.00 -8.82 -5.53
N VAL A 80 14.41 -8.51 -4.30
CA VAL A 80 13.50 -8.46 -3.13
C VAL A 80 12.42 -7.40 -3.33
N MET A 81 12.78 -6.19 -3.76
CA MET A 81 11.83 -5.11 -4.04
C MET A 81 10.82 -5.49 -5.13
N ILE A 82 11.27 -6.19 -6.18
CA ILE A 82 10.38 -6.68 -7.24
C ILE A 82 9.37 -7.70 -6.68
N VAL A 83 9.83 -8.69 -5.93
CA VAL A 83 8.96 -9.73 -5.34
C VAL A 83 7.93 -9.09 -4.40
N VAL A 84 8.37 -8.19 -3.53
CA VAL A 84 7.49 -7.49 -2.59
C VAL A 84 6.47 -6.61 -3.32
N SER A 85 6.86 -5.96 -4.42
CA SER A 85 5.96 -5.15 -5.24
C SER A 85 4.89 -6.01 -5.95
N ILE A 86 5.24 -7.20 -6.41
CA ILE A 86 4.28 -8.15 -7.00
C ILE A 86 3.28 -8.62 -5.94
N ILE A 87 3.76 -9.00 -4.76
CA ILE A 87 2.88 -9.39 -3.64
C ILE A 87 1.95 -8.24 -3.27
N ALA A 88 2.47 -7.01 -3.20
CA ALA A 88 1.68 -5.82 -2.92
C ALA A 88 0.60 -5.59 -3.98
N LEU A 89 0.92 -5.74 -5.27
CA LEU A 89 -0.05 -5.65 -6.36
C LEU A 89 -1.20 -6.65 -6.17
N VAL A 90 -0.88 -7.92 -5.91
CA VAL A 90 -1.88 -8.97 -5.71
C VAL A 90 -2.76 -8.65 -4.50
N CYS A 91 -2.16 -8.27 -3.37
CA CYS A 91 -2.89 -7.90 -2.16
C CYS A 91 -3.83 -6.70 -2.40
N HIS A 92 -3.40 -5.69 -3.16
CA HIS A 92 -4.25 -4.53 -3.50
C HIS A 92 -5.41 -4.90 -4.42
N ILE A 93 -5.20 -5.79 -5.39
CA ILE A 93 -6.27 -6.31 -6.24
C ILE A 93 -7.28 -7.11 -5.41
N VAL A 94 -6.81 -8.02 -4.54
CA VAL A 94 -7.70 -8.78 -3.65
C VAL A 94 -8.47 -7.85 -2.70
N GLY A 95 -7.81 -6.84 -2.16
CA GLY A 95 -8.43 -5.80 -1.35
C GLY A 95 -9.52 -5.05 -2.10
N ALA A 96 -9.25 -4.64 -3.34
CA ALA A 96 -10.22 -3.99 -4.22
C ALA A 96 -11.45 -4.88 -4.48
N VAL A 97 -11.23 -6.15 -4.82
CA VAL A 97 -12.31 -7.12 -5.09
C VAL A 97 -13.17 -7.35 -3.84
N LYS A 98 -12.56 -7.50 -2.67
CA LYS A 98 -13.29 -7.66 -1.40
C LYS A 98 -14.04 -6.40 -1.01
N ALA A 99 -13.43 -5.23 -1.19
CA ALA A 99 -14.10 -3.95 -0.97
C ALA A 99 -15.32 -3.76 -1.88
N ASN A 100 -15.28 -4.28 -3.11
CA ASN A 100 -16.43 -4.29 -4.02
C ASN A 100 -17.58 -5.19 -3.53
N ARG A 101 -17.28 -6.23 -2.74
CA ARG A 101 -18.24 -7.12 -2.10
C ARG A 101 -18.76 -6.60 -0.76
N GLY A 102 -18.31 -5.42 -0.32
CA GLY A 102 -18.64 -4.87 1.00
C GLY A 102 -17.86 -5.53 2.15
N GLU A 103 -16.81 -6.29 1.85
CA GLU A 103 -15.95 -6.93 2.85
C GLU A 103 -14.69 -6.10 3.11
N ILE A 104 -14.30 -5.99 4.38
CA ILE A 104 -13.03 -5.35 4.76
C ILE A 104 -11.91 -6.37 4.58
N TYR A 105 -10.99 -6.12 3.66
CA TYR A 105 -9.80 -6.94 3.52
C TYR A 105 -8.75 -6.57 4.55
N ARG A 106 -8.46 -7.51 5.45
CA ARG A 106 -7.33 -7.41 6.37
C ARG A 106 -6.08 -7.92 5.68
N TYR A 107 -5.12 -7.03 5.46
CA TYR A 107 -3.85 -7.40 4.85
C TYR A 107 -3.05 -8.29 5.81
N PRO A 108 -2.34 -9.31 5.30
CA PRO A 108 -1.63 -10.28 6.12
C PRO A 108 -0.46 -9.67 6.91
N MET A 109 0.17 -8.62 6.38
CA MET A 109 1.23 -7.87 7.03
C MET A 109 0.86 -6.39 7.00
N LYS A 110 0.68 -5.72 8.14
CA LYS A 110 0.39 -4.29 8.19
C LYS A 110 0.94 -3.67 9.46
N ILE A 111 1.26 -2.38 9.42
CA ILE A 111 1.57 -1.59 10.61
C ILE A 111 0.37 -0.67 10.89
N SER A 112 -0.14 -0.69 12.11
CA SER A 112 -1.35 0.08 12.46
C SER A 112 -1.03 1.55 12.72
N ILE A 113 -0.93 2.35 11.66
CA ILE A 113 -0.69 3.81 11.74
C ILE A 113 -2.03 4.56 11.76
N LEU A 114 -2.94 4.20 10.86
CA LEU A 114 -4.27 4.79 10.73
C LEU A 114 -5.35 3.83 11.24
N SER A 115 -6.45 4.39 11.76
CA SER A 115 -7.66 3.66 12.19
C SER A 115 -8.91 4.14 11.49
#